data_AF-A0A6J4XKK6-F1
#
_entry.id   AF-A0A6J4XKK6-F1
#
_cell.length_a   1.000
_cell.length_b   1.000
_cell.length_c   1.000
_cell.angle_alpha   90.00
_cell.angle_beta   90.00
_cell.angle_gamma   90.00
#
_symmetry.space_group_name_H-M   'P 1'
#
loop_
_entity.id
_entity.type
_entity.pdbx_description
1 polymer ?
#
loop_
_entity_poly.entity_id
_entity_poly.type
_entity_poly.pdbx_seq_one_letter_code
_entity_poly.pdbx_strand_id
1 'polypeptide(L)'
;MTRIYATLGYIDLAAGAFEPIAMPEADMPENRFNDGKVDENGRYWAGSMDDGEKLATGSLYRLDGDHTLHKMDENYAITNGPAFSVDGKTLHHTDTAFCRLNSYKLILCLFDKKIYCDIYAGP
;
A
#
# COMPACT_ATOMS: atom_id res chain seq x y z
N MET A 1 17.00 -19.24 -6.05
CA MET A 1 15.61 -18.80 -6.24
C MET A 1 15.60 -17.31 -5.93
N THR A 2 15.51 -16.46 -6.95
CA THR A 2 15.54 -14.99 -6.77
C THR A 2 14.26 -14.60 -6.06
N ARG A 3 14.35 -14.18 -4.80
CA ARG A 3 13.18 -13.69 -4.06
C ARG A 3 12.83 -12.30 -4.61
N ILE A 4 11.63 -12.18 -5.18
CA ILE A 4 11.08 -10.94 -5.77
C ILE A 4 10.23 -10.28 -4.69
N TYR A 5 10.91 -9.65 -3.73
CA TYR A 5 10.23 -8.94 -2.65
C TYR A 5 9.68 -7.60 -3.12
N ALA A 6 8.50 -7.24 -2.61
CA ALA A 6 7.77 -6.00 -2.90
C ALA A 6 7.95 -5.48 -4.34
N THR A 7 7.64 -6.32 -5.34
CA THR A 7 7.76 -5.97 -6.75
C THR A 7 6.38 -5.78 -7.39
N LEU A 8 6.21 -4.65 -8.07
CA LEU A 8 5.05 -4.38 -8.92
C LEU A 8 5.41 -4.74 -10.36
N GLY A 9 4.49 -5.39 -11.06
CA GLY A 9 4.73 -5.81 -12.44
C GLY A 9 3.49 -6.34 -13.13
N TYR A 10 3.61 -6.55 -14.43
CA TYR A 10 2.61 -7.24 -15.22
C TYR A 10 2.77 -8.75 -15.07
N ILE A 11 1.65 -9.45 -14.98
CA ILE A 11 1.61 -10.91 -15.04
C ILE A 11 0.88 -11.35 -16.31
N ASP A 12 1.58 -12.11 -17.16
CA ASP A 12 0.97 -12.86 -18.24
C ASP A 12 0.65 -14.26 -17.71
N LEU A 13 -0.64 -14.48 -17.43
CA LEU A 13 -1.12 -15.75 -16.90
C LEU A 13 -1.06 -16.89 -17.93
N ALA A 14 -1.12 -16.59 -19.22
CA ALA A 14 -1.06 -17.59 -20.27
C ALA A 14 0.38 -18.06 -20.51
N ALA A 15 1.32 -17.12 -20.54
CA ALA A 15 2.75 -17.41 -20.68
C ALA A 15 3.40 -17.84 -19.35
N GLY A 16 2.75 -17.62 -18.20
CA GLY A 16 3.35 -17.81 -16.88
C GLY A 16 4.52 -16.84 -16.64
N ALA A 17 4.48 -15.66 -17.26
CA ALA A 17 5.56 -14.69 -17.24
C ALA A 17 5.24 -13.50 -16.33
N PHE A 18 6.27 -12.93 -15.73
CA PHE A 18 6.17 -11.72 -14.91
C PHE A 18 7.16 -10.68 -15.43
N GLU A 19 6.66 -9.49 -15.73
CA GLU A 19 7.43 -8.34 -16.19
C GLU A 19 7.47 -7.28 -15.09
N PRO A 20 8.63 -7.06 -14.43
CA PRO A 20 8.73 -6.09 -13.35
C PRO A 20 8.64 -4.66 -13.88
N ILE A 21 7.83 -3.83 -13.20
CA ILE A 21 7.71 -2.39 -13.43
C ILE A 21 8.54 -1.63 -12.39
N ALA A 22 8.40 -1.97 -11.11
CA ALA A 22 9.06 -1.26 -10.03
C ALA A 22 9.35 -2.15 -8.81
N MET A 23 10.45 -1.84 -8.12
CA MET A 23 10.92 -2.49 -6.90
C MET A 23 11.32 -1.43 -5.86
N PRO A 24 10.35 -0.76 -5.23
CA PRO A 24 10.63 0.39 -4.34
C PRO A 24 11.42 0.05 -3.08
N GLU A 25 11.49 -1.23 -2.71
CA GLU A 25 12.08 -1.72 -1.46
C GLU A 25 13.12 -2.82 -1.73
N ALA A 26 13.88 -2.70 -2.83
CA ALA A 26 14.87 -3.70 -3.23
C ALA A 26 15.98 -3.96 -2.18
N ASP A 27 16.21 -3.01 -1.28
CA ASP A 27 17.15 -3.05 -0.16
C ASP A 27 16.51 -3.53 1.17
N MET A 28 15.21 -3.85 1.17
CA MET A 28 14.47 -4.33 2.34
C MET A 28 13.96 -5.76 2.10
N PRO A 29 14.83 -6.78 2.17
CA PRO A 29 14.49 -8.16 1.81
C PRO A 29 13.48 -8.82 2.75
N GLU A 30 13.23 -8.22 3.91
CA GLU A 30 12.24 -8.69 4.89
C GLU A 30 10.87 -8.03 4.66
N ASN A 31 10.74 -7.07 3.74
CA ASN A 31 9.46 -6.49 3.39
C ASN A 31 8.78 -7.23 2.23
N ARG A 32 7.44 -7.21 2.22
CA ARG A 32 6.61 -7.64 1.08
C ARG A 32 5.42 -6.73 0.89
N PHE A 33 4.80 -6.78 -0.29
CA PHE A 33 3.44 -6.25 -0.44
C PHE A 33 2.42 -7.13 0.28
N ASN A 34 1.33 -6.52 0.76
CA ASN A 34 0.23 -7.22 1.42
C ASN A 34 -1.09 -7.07 0.66
N ASP A 35 -1.71 -5.89 0.75
CA ASP A 35 -2.98 -5.60 0.10
C ASP A 35 -2.85 -4.51 -0.95
N GLY A 36 -3.73 -4.53 -1.94
CA GLY A 36 -3.72 -3.56 -3.03
C GLY A 36 -5.05 -3.42 -3.74
N LYS A 37 -5.29 -2.24 -4.31
CA LYS A 37 -6.53 -1.90 -4.99
C LYS A 37 -6.34 -0.84 -6.06
N VAL A 38 -7.08 -0.98 -7.16
CA VAL A 38 -7.16 0.04 -8.21
C VAL A 38 -8.23 1.06 -7.86
N ASP A 39 -7.93 2.35 -7.98
CA ASP A 39 -8.91 3.41 -7.81
C ASP A 39 -9.71 3.71 -9.09
N GLU A 40 -10.69 4.62 -9.00
CA GLU A 40 -11.56 4.98 -10.14
C GLU A 40 -10.82 5.60 -11.34
N ASN A 41 -9.60 6.10 -11.13
CA ASN A 41 -8.76 6.68 -12.19
C ASN A 41 -7.78 5.64 -12.77
N GLY A 42 -7.88 4.37 -12.37
CA GLY A 42 -7.01 3.30 -12.85
C GLY A 42 -5.63 3.27 -12.21
N ARG A 43 -5.40 4.01 -11.12
CA ARG A 43 -4.12 4.00 -10.39
C ARG A 43 -4.10 2.84 -9.41
N TYR A 44 -2.99 2.10 -9.36
CA TYR A 44 -2.87 0.94 -8.46
C TYR A 44 -2.22 1.34 -7.14
N TRP A 45 -2.91 1.07 -6.04
CA TRP A 45 -2.43 1.32 -4.69
C TRP A 45 -2.02 0.02 -4.03
N ALA A 46 -0.87 0.00 -3.34
CA ALA A 46 -0.38 -1.19 -2.66
C ALA A 46 0.35 -0.82 -1.37
N GLY A 47 0.09 -1.57 -0.29
CA GLY A 47 0.81 -1.44 0.97
C GLY A 47 1.89 -2.50 1.12
N SER A 48 3.10 -2.10 1.51
CA SER A 48 4.16 -3.00 1.97
C SER A 48 4.13 -3.18 3.48
N MET A 49 4.79 -4.22 3.99
CA MET A 49 4.93 -4.51 5.40
C MET A 49 6.15 -5.40 5.66
N ASP A 50 6.63 -5.42 6.90
CA ASP A 50 7.54 -6.46 7.40
C ASP A 50 6.85 -7.83 7.33
N ASP A 51 7.43 -8.78 6.60
CA ASP A 51 6.92 -10.15 6.46
C ASP A 51 6.89 -10.88 7.81
N GLY A 52 7.78 -10.49 8.73
CA GLY A 52 7.80 -10.99 10.09
C GLY A 52 6.75 -10.39 11.02
N GLU A 53 6.05 -9.34 10.60
CA GLU A 53 5.05 -8.59 11.39
C GLU A 53 5.59 -8.00 12.72
N LYS A 54 6.87 -7.65 12.76
CA LYS A 54 7.57 -7.16 13.97
C LYS A 54 7.84 -5.66 13.93
N LEU A 55 8.11 -5.12 12.75
CA LEU A 55 8.57 -3.75 12.58
C LEU A 55 7.60 -2.93 11.71
N ALA A 56 7.48 -1.65 12.02
CA ALA A 56 6.70 -0.70 11.23
C ALA A 56 7.50 -0.17 10.02
N THR A 57 7.98 -1.06 9.16
CA THR A 57 8.81 -0.74 7.97
C THR A 57 7.99 -0.60 6.67
N GLY A 58 6.69 -0.85 6.74
CA GLY A 58 5.78 -0.78 5.60
C GLY A 58 5.49 0.64 5.13
N SER A 59 5.17 0.76 3.85
CA SER A 59 4.83 2.00 3.16
C SER A 59 3.60 1.80 2.28
N LEU A 60 2.84 2.88 2.07
CA LEU A 60 1.73 2.90 1.12
C LEU A 60 2.20 3.53 -0.19
N TYR A 61 2.00 2.83 -1.30
CA TYR A 61 2.41 3.25 -2.63
C TYR A 61 1.22 3.46 -3.56
N ARG A 62 1.43 4.32 -4.57
CA ARG A 62 0.54 4.48 -5.73
C ARG A 62 1.35 4.42 -7.02
N LEU A 63 0.97 3.50 -7.90
CA LEU A 63 1.48 3.36 -9.26
C LEU A 63 0.48 3.99 -10.23
N ASP A 64 0.93 5.00 -10.96
CA ASP A 64 0.14 5.69 -11.98
C ASP A 64 0.17 4.93 -13.31
N GLY A 65 -0.77 5.23 -14.21
CA GLY A 65 -0.92 4.52 -15.49
C GLY A 65 0.26 4.69 -16.46
N ASP A 66 1.12 5.68 -16.21
CA ASP A 66 2.39 5.91 -16.93
C ASP A 66 3.59 5.22 -16.25
N HIS A 67 3.33 4.36 -15.27
CA HIS A 67 4.30 3.63 -14.44
C HIS A 67 5.10 4.48 -13.45
N THR A 68 4.73 5.74 -13.25
CA THR A 68 5.30 6.54 -12.16
C THR A 68 4.87 5.98 -10.81
N LEU A 69 5.84 5.62 -9.96
CA LEU A 69 5.59 5.12 -8.61
C LEU A 69 5.79 6.22 -7.57
N HIS A 70 4.80 6.39 -6.71
CA HIS A 70 4.82 7.35 -5.60
C HIS A 70 4.75 6.62 -4.26
N LYS A 71 5.64 6.97 -3.32
CA LYS A 71 5.45 6.65 -1.91
C LYS A 71 4.52 7.70 -1.30
N MET A 72 3.37 7.28 -0.79
CA MET A 72 2.28 8.15 -0.37
C MET A 72 2.21 8.35 1.15
N ASP A 73 2.60 7.33 1.91
CA ASP A 73 2.73 7.36 3.37
C ASP A 73 3.64 6.21 3.84
N GLU A 74 4.10 6.22 5.08
CA GLU A 74 5.05 5.24 5.63
C GLU A 74 4.87 5.00 7.13
N ASN A 75 5.69 4.11 7.70
CA ASN A 75 5.65 3.66 9.09
C ASN A 75 4.43 2.79 9.43
N TYR A 76 4.12 1.83 8.56
CA TYR A 76 3.09 0.81 8.82
C TYR A 76 3.69 -0.51 9.25
N ALA A 77 3.04 -1.19 10.20
CA ALA A 77 3.43 -2.54 10.63
C ALA A 77 2.73 -3.63 9.80
N ILE A 78 1.40 -3.56 9.65
CA ILE A 78 0.65 -4.50 8.79
C ILE A 78 -0.36 -3.73 7.96
N THR A 79 -0.02 -3.48 6.69
CA THR A 79 -0.84 -2.70 5.76
C THR A 79 -2.01 -3.50 5.21
N ASN A 80 -3.25 -3.03 5.44
CA ASN A 80 -4.46 -3.63 4.87
C ASN A 80 -5.40 -2.55 4.32
N GLY A 81 -6.23 -2.92 3.35
CA GLY A 81 -6.85 -1.95 2.47
C GLY A 81 -5.83 -1.39 1.47
N PRO A 82 -6.29 -0.71 0.42
CA PRO A 82 -7.06 0.51 0.63
C PRO A 82 -8.52 0.41 0.19
N ALA A 83 -9.38 1.23 0.80
CA ALA A 83 -10.75 1.45 0.37
C ALA A 83 -10.99 2.92 0.07
N PHE A 84 -11.81 3.20 -0.93
CA PHE A 84 -12.13 4.56 -1.36
C PHE A 84 -13.56 4.90 -0.97
N SER A 85 -13.81 6.15 -0.56
CA SER A 85 -15.18 6.65 -0.43
C SER A 85 -15.89 6.62 -1.77
N VAL A 86 -17.22 6.56 -1.74
CA VAL A 86 -18.07 6.49 -2.96
C VAL A 86 -17.84 7.68 -3.89
N ASP A 87 -17.49 8.84 -3.34
CA ASP A 87 -17.19 10.06 -4.09
C ASP A 87 -15.73 10.17 -4.56
N GLY A 88 -14.90 9.15 -4.31
CA GLY A 88 -13.49 9.10 -4.73
C GLY A 88 -12.54 10.01 -3.95
N LYS A 89 -13.04 10.78 -2.97
CA LYS A 89 -12.27 11.85 -2.30
C LYS A 89 -11.58 11.45 -1.01
N THR A 90 -11.85 10.24 -0.52
CA THR A 90 -11.25 9.75 0.72
C THR A 90 -10.65 8.38 0.50
N LEU A 91 -9.39 8.20 0.91
CA LEU A 91 -8.75 6.89 1.01
C LEU A 91 -8.74 6.47 2.47
N HIS A 92 -9.15 5.23 2.71
CA HIS A 92 -9.10 4.54 4.00
C HIS A 92 -8.05 3.43 3.94
N HIS A 93 -7.16 3.40 4.92
CA HIS A 93 -6.09 2.40 5.00
C HIS A 93 -5.82 2.01 6.45
N THR A 94 -5.64 0.72 6.68
CA THR A 94 -5.56 0.12 8.01
C THR A 94 -4.14 -0.30 8.33
N ASP A 95 -3.67 0.06 9.52
CA ASP A 95 -2.59 -0.67 10.17
C ASP A 95 -3.18 -1.68 11.15
N THR A 96 -3.06 -2.96 10.81
CA THR A 96 -3.72 -4.04 11.56
C THR A 96 -3.04 -4.30 12.89
N ALA A 97 -1.70 -4.19 12.96
CA ALA A 97 -0.97 -4.44 14.21
C ALA A 97 -1.34 -3.42 15.29
N PHE A 98 -1.64 -2.19 14.89
CA PHE A 98 -2.13 -1.14 15.79
C PHE A 98 -3.65 -1.04 15.86
N CYS A 99 -4.37 -1.90 15.13
CA CYS A 99 -5.82 -1.85 14.95
C CYS A 99 -6.35 -0.42 14.72
N ARG A 100 -5.66 0.29 13.81
CA ARG A 100 -5.90 1.70 13.51
C ARG A 100 -6.30 1.87 12.05
N LEU A 101 -7.44 2.51 11.84
CA LEU A 101 -7.92 2.93 10.53
C LEU A 101 -7.58 4.40 10.30
N ASN A 102 -6.77 4.67 9.29
CA ASN A 102 -6.45 6.03 8.86
C ASN A 102 -7.36 6.44 7.68
N SER A 103 -7.72 7.72 7.64
CA SER A 103 -8.45 8.36 6.55
C SER A 103 -7.66 9.54 6.01
N TYR A 104 -7.63 9.67 4.68
CA TYR A 104 -6.89 10.71 3.96
C TYR A 104 -7.81 11.38 2.97
N LYS A 105 -7.68 12.69 2.80
CA LYS A 105 -8.23 13.35 1.61
C LYS A 105 -7.39 12.99 0.40
N LEU A 106 -8.08 12.59 -0.67
CA LEU A 106 -7.52 12.19 -1.94
C LEU A 106 -7.92 13.19 -3.02
N ILE A 107 -6.95 13.94 -3.54
CA ILE A 107 -7.11 14.77 -4.74
C ILE A 107 -6.03 14.35 -5.74
N LEU A 108 -4.78 14.74 -5.47
CA LEU A 108 -3.57 14.38 -6.23
C LEU A 108 -2.52 13.72 -5.34
N CYS A 109 -2.44 14.13 -4.08
CA CYS A 109 -1.65 13.52 -3.03
C CYS A 109 -2.56 13.09 -1.87
N LEU A 110 -2.00 12.34 -0.93
CA LEU A 110 -2.63 12.13 0.38
C LEU A 110 -2.34 13.34 1.27
N PHE A 111 -3.38 13.91 1.86
CA PHE A 111 -3.24 14.98 2.86
C PHE A 111 -4.37 14.90 3.89
N ASP A 112 -4.26 15.68 4.97
CA ASP A 112 -5.24 15.70 6.07
C ASP A 112 -5.45 14.30 6.70
N LYS A 113 -4.33 13.56 6.91
CA LYS A 113 -4.32 12.23 7.56
C LYS A 113 -4.97 12.32 8.94
N LYS A 114 -5.99 11.49 9.17
CA LYS A 114 -6.71 11.38 10.44
C LYS A 114 -6.81 9.93 10.86
N ILE A 115 -6.77 9.71 12.18
CA ILE A 115 -7.25 8.46 12.76
C ILE A 115 -8.77 8.50 12.69
N TYR A 116 -9.35 7.61 11.89
CA TYR A 116 -10.79 7.47 11.77
C TYR A 116 -11.36 6.55 12.85
N CYS A 117 -10.63 5.49 13.16
CA CYS A 117 -10.94 4.58 14.24
C CYS A 117 -9.64 4.03 14.83
N ASP A 118 -9.55 4.01 16.14
CA ASP A 118 -8.49 3.34 16.91
C ASP A 118 -9.19 2.61 18.05
N ILE A 119 -9.17 1.28 18.01
CA ILE A 119 -9.93 0.44 18.96
C ILE A 119 -9.16 0.19 20.27
N TYR A 120 -7.92 0.68 20.37
CA TYR A 120 -7.10 0.59 21.58
C TYR A 120 -6.77 1.96 22.19
N ALA A 121 -7.17 3.06 21.53
CA ALA A 121 -7.24 4.37 22.16
C ALA A 121 -8.28 4.32 23.30
N GLY A 122 -7.82 3.97 24.50
CA GLY A 122 -8.56 4.21 25.73
C GLY A 122 -8.89 5.71 25.89
N PRO A 123 -9.77 6.07 26.83
CA PRO A 123 -10.03 7.48 27.17
C PRO A 123 -8.76 8.24 27.52
#